data_AF-A0ABD0QMK5-F1
#
_entry.id   AF-A0ABD0QMK5-F1
#
_cell.length_a   1.000
_cell.length_b   1.000
_cell.length_c   1.000
_cell.angle_alpha   90.00
_cell.angle_beta   90.00
_cell.angle_gamma   90.00
#
_symmetry.space_group_name_H-M   'P 1'
#
loop_
_entity.id
_entity.type
_entity.pdbx_description
1 polymer ?
#
loop_
_entity_poly.entity_id
_entity_poly.type
_entity_poly.pdbx_seq_one_letter_code
_entity_poly.pdbx_strand_id
1 'polypeptide(L)'
;MVQTVLFNLKTFYPMAGHDLLDLPVCSPLCHAALKTLQRWEQLLLKRLEIFGGPPSKFICTQLLDESVSSGPALLRHKALFEPSNTPF
;
A
#
# COMPACT_ATOMS: atom_id res chain seq x y z
N MET A 1 -1.50 5.86 -0.75
CA MET A 1 -2.24 7.01 -1.33
C MET A 1 -1.35 7.90 -2.20
N VAL A 2 -0.28 8.52 -1.67
CA VAL A 2 0.59 9.41 -2.48
C VAL A 2 1.23 8.69 -3.67
N GLN A 3 1.76 7.48 -3.48
CA GLN A 3 2.36 6.68 -4.56
C GLN A 3 1.36 6.37 -5.67
N THR A 4 0.13 6.00 -5.31
CA THR A 4 -0.96 5.72 -6.27
C THR A 4 -1.33 6.96 -7.08
N VAL A 5 -1.47 8.11 -6.42
CA VAL A 5 -1.77 9.38 -7.11
C VAL A 5 -0.63 9.75 -8.05
N LEU A 6 0.61 9.62 -7.59
CA LEU A 6 1.81 9.94 -8.37
C LEU A 6 1.95 9.02 -9.59
N PHE A 7 1.68 7.73 -9.43
CA PHE A 7 1.60 6.76 -10.51
C PHE A 7 0.50 7.13 -11.52
N ASN A 8 -0.72 7.37 -11.04
CA ASN A 8 -1.85 7.74 -11.91
C ASN A 8 -1.56 9.00 -12.71
N LEU A 9 -0.97 10.02 -12.10
CA LEU A 9 -0.60 11.25 -12.80
C LEU A 9 0.50 11.01 -13.83
N LYS A 10 1.56 10.27 -13.49
CA LYS A 10 2.62 9.91 -14.44
C LYS A 10 2.11 9.13 -15.64
N THR A 11 1.08 8.31 -15.45
CA THR A 11 0.43 7.55 -16.53
C THR A 11 -0.55 8.42 -17.33
N PHE A 12 -1.27 9.33 -16.65
CA PHE A 12 -2.26 10.20 -17.26
C PHE A 12 -1.66 11.21 -18.25
N TYR A 13 -0.55 11.86 -17.90
CA TYR A 13 0.03 12.89 -18.78
C TYR A 13 0.39 12.36 -20.18
N PRO A 14 1.14 11.25 -20.31
CA PRO A 14 1.38 10.64 -21.63
C PRO A 14 0.10 10.20 -22.33
N MET A 15 -0.88 9.64 -21.62
CA MET A 15 -2.18 9.28 -22.21
C MET A 15 -2.94 10.50 -22.75
N ALA A 16 -2.79 11.65 -22.10
CA ALA A 16 -3.35 12.92 -22.53
C ALA A 16 -2.52 13.61 -23.64
N GLY A 17 -1.43 13.00 -24.10
CA GLY A 17 -0.56 13.54 -25.15
C GLY A 17 0.46 14.58 -24.65
N HIS A 18 0.67 14.68 -23.33
CA HIS A 18 1.66 15.57 -22.73
C HIS A 18 2.91 14.81 -22.31
N ASP A 19 4.07 15.24 -22.82
CA ASP A 19 5.35 14.77 -22.30
C ASP A 19 5.61 15.36 -20.90
N LEU A 20 6.01 14.51 -19.97
CA LEU A 20 6.41 14.91 -18.62
C LEU A 20 7.66 15.80 -18.62
N LEU A 21 8.51 15.69 -19.65
CA LEU A 21 9.70 16.52 -19.81
C LEU A 21 9.36 17.97 -20.18
N ASP A 22 8.24 18.17 -20.88
CA ASP A 22 7.79 19.49 -21.34
C ASP A 22 6.93 20.22 -20.29
N LEU A 23 6.45 19.50 -19.27
CA LEU A 23 5.64 20.06 -18.19
C LEU A 23 6.23 21.31 -17.50
N PRO A 24 7.54 21.42 -17.21
CA PRO A 24 8.13 22.63 -16.65
C PRO A 24 7.89 23.89 -17.49
N VAL A 25 7.76 23.73 -18.81
CA VAL A 25 7.58 24.81 -19.77
C VAL A 25 6.08 25.02 -20.07
N CYS A 26 5.36 23.94 -20.40
CA CYS A 26 3.97 23.99 -20.81
C CYS A 26 2.99 24.21 -19.64
N SER A 27 3.32 23.71 -18.44
CA SER A 27 2.49 23.90 -17.25
C SER A 27 3.33 23.85 -15.96
N PRO A 28 3.98 24.97 -15.60
CA PRO A 28 4.83 25.07 -14.41
C PRO A 28 4.12 24.68 -13.11
N LEU A 29 2.82 24.96 -13.01
CA LEU A 29 1.99 24.60 -11.85
C LEU A 29 1.80 23.08 -11.74
N CYS A 30 1.49 22.41 -12.84
CA CYS A 30 1.40 20.95 -12.88
C CYS A 30 2.74 20.30 -12.53
N HIS A 31 3.84 20.86 -13.06
CA HIS A 31 5.18 20.40 -12.72
C HIS A 31 5.47 20.54 -11.22
N ALA A 32 5.21 21.71 -10.63
CA ALA A 32 5.40 21.96 -9.21
C ALA A 32 4.56 21.03 -8.33
N ALA A 33 3.31 20.75 -8.72
CA ALA A 33 2.44 19.79 -8.03
C ALA A 33 3.04 18.37 -8.04
N LEU A 34 3.50 17.90 -9.21
CA LEU A 34 4.18 16.59 -9.31
C LEU A 34 5.45 16.52 -8.46
N LYS A 35 6.29 17.57 -8.47
CA LYS A 35 7.49 17.63 -7.63
C LYS A 35 7.15 17.62 -6.14
N THR A 36 6.06 18.27 -5.75
CA THR A 36 5.57 18.28 -4.37
C THR A 36 5.12 16.88 -3.94
N LEU A 37 4.34 16.18 -4.77
CA LEU A 37 3.93 14.79 -4.51
C LEU A 37 5.14 13.84 -4.40
N GLN A 38 6.13 13.98 -5.28
CA GLN A 38 7.39 13.22 -5.19
C GLN A 38 8.12 13.46 -3.87
N ARG A 39 8.19 14.72 -3.42
CA ARG A 39 8.83 15.06 -2.15
C ARG A 39 8.07 14.47 -0.96
N TRP A 40 6.73 14.48 -1.00
CA TRP A 40 5.91 13.88 0.04
C TRP A 40 6.09 12.36 0.12
N GLU A 41 6.19 11.67 -1.03
CA GLU A 41 6.52 10.24 -1.07
C GLU A 41 7.84 9.97 -0.33
N GLN A 42 8.90 10.70 -0.68
CA GLN A 42 10.21 10.53 -0.05
C GLN A 42 10.20 10.83 1.45
N LEU A 43 9.47 11.88 1.86
CA LEU A 43 9.32 12.22 3.27
C LEU A 43 8.61 11.11 4.04
N LEU A 44 7.53 10.56 3.47
CA LEU A 44 6.77 9.47 4.08
C LEU A 44 7.61 8.19 4.20
N LEU A 45 8.38 7.85 3.16
CA LEU A 45 9.29 6.70 3.17
C LEU A 45 10.37 6.86 4.25
N LYS A 46 11.04 8.02 4.33
CA LYS A 46 12.02 8.29 5.38
C LYS A 46 11.42 8.18 6.78
N ARG A 47 10.20 8.69 6.97
CA ARG A 47 9.50 8.54 8.26
C ARG A 47 9.24 7.08 8.57
N LEU A 48 8.77 6.29 7.60
CA LEU A 48 8.53 4.86 7.75
C LEU A 48 9.80 4.10 8.16
N GLU A 49 10.93 4.40 7.52
CA GLU A 49 12.25 3.83 7.83
C GLU A 49 12.67 4.15 9.27
N ILE A 50 12.48 5.41 9.72
CA ILE A 50 12.77 5.83 11.10
C ILE A 50 11.92 5.07 12.12
N PHE A 51 10.66 4.75 11.79
CA PHE A 51 9.76 4.01 12.67
C PHE A 51 9.93 2.48 12.59
N GLY A 52 10.88 1.98 11.79
CA GLY A 52 11.19 0.54 11.69
C GLY A 52 10.11 -0.28 10.98
N GLY A 53 9.22 0.36 10.22
CA GLY A 53 8.13 -0.29 9.51
C GLY A 53 6.79 0.45 9.63
N PRO A 54 5.73 -0.06 8.98
CA PRO A 54 4.39 0.51 9.06
C PRO A 54 3.94 0.59 10.52
N PRO A 55 3.50 1.77 11.00
CA PRO A 55 3.05 1.90 12.37
C PRO A 55 1.91 0.90 12.62
N SER A 56 1.93 0.23 13.76
CA SER A 56 0.97 -0.82 14.14
C SER A 56 -0.50 -0.41 14.08
N LYS A 57 -0.77 0.90 14.01
CA LYS A 57 -2.10 1.52 13.92
C LYS A 57 -2.58 1.78 12.49
N PHE A 58 -1.75 1.56 11.47
CA PHE A 58 -2.09 1.80 10.05
C PHE A 58 -2.29 0.50 9.25
N ILE A 59 -1.72 -0.61 9.68
CA ILE A 59 -2.14 -1.94 9.21
C ILE A 59 -3.27 -2.35 10.15
N CYS A 60 -4.46 -2.63 9.60
CA CYS A 60 -5.50 -3.28 10.36
C CYS A 60 -4.99 -4.69 10.74
N THR A 61 -4.37 -4.82 11.91
CA THR A 61 -4.07 -6.12 12.55
C THR A 61 -5.34 -6.82 13.03
N GLN A 62 -6.52 -6.43 12.54
CA GLN A 62 -7.76 -7.21 12.71
C GLN A 62 -7.69 -8.59 12.04
N LEU A 63 -6.69 -8.87 11.20
CA LEU A 63 -6.38 -10.23 10.75
C LEU A 63 -5.47 -11.02 11.71
N LEU A 64 -4.91 -10.40 12.75
CA LEU A 64 -4.08 -11.08 13.76
C LEU A 64 -4.83 -11.39 15.07
N ASP A 65 -6.04 -10.83 15.26
CA ASP A 65 -6.90 -11.18 16.40
C ASP A 65 -7.83 -12.38 16.13
N GLU A 66 -7.69 -13.01 14.96
CA GLU A 66 -8.14 -14.40 14.71
C GLU A 66 -7.28 -15.43 15.48
N SER A 67 -6.48 -14.98 16.46
CA SER A 67 -5.79 -15.85 17.42
C SER A 67 -6.46 -15.90 18.80
N VAL A 68 -7.45 -15.04 19.09
CA VAL A 68 -8.10 -15.02 20.43
C VAL A 68 -9.56 -15.49 20.41
N SER A 69 -10.20 -15.61 19.23
CA SER A 69 -11.55 -16.20 19.11
C SER A 69 -11.52 -17.51 18.33
N SER A 70 -10.89 -18.54 18.89
CA SER A 70 -10.96 -19.91 18.34
C SER A 70 -12.34 -20.51 18.59
N GLY A 71 -13.34 -20.06 17.83
CA GLY A 71 -14.68 -20.59 17.88
C GLY A 71 -14.75 -22.03 17.31
N PRO A 72 -15.77 -22.83 17.68
CA PRO A 72 -15.89 -24.24 17.27
C PRO A 72 -15.85 -24.46 15.75
N ALA A 73 -16.24 -23.47 14.96
CA ALA A 73 -16.22 -23.55 13.49
C ALA A 73 -14.79 -23.56 12.92
N LEU A 74 -13.87 -22.80 13.52
CA LEU A 74 -12.49 -22.70 13.08
C LEU A 74 -11.66 -23.92 13.47
N LEU A 75 -11.95 -24.51 14.63
CA LEU A 75 -11.35 -25.77 15.07
C LEU A 75 -11.71 -26.94 14.12
N ARG A 76 -12.93 -26.97 13.57
CA ARG A 76 -13.33 -27.97 12.57
C ARG A 76 -12.52 -27.84 11.27
N HIS A 77 -12.22 -26.62 10.84
CA HIS A 77 -11.40 -26.39 9.65
C HIS A 77 -9.93 -26.75 9.91
N LYS A 78 -9.39 -26.47 11.10
CA LYS A 78 -8.03 -26.92 11.48
C LYS A 78 -7.90 -28.44 11.49
N ALA A 79 -8.93 -29.14 11.99
CA ALA A 79 -8.96 -30.60 12.04
C ALA A 79 -8.91 -31.26 10.65
N LEU A 80 -9.30 -30.58 9.56
CA LEU A 80 -9.18 -31.10 8.19
C LEU A 80 -7.75 -31.03 7.63
N PHE A 81 -6.90 -30.16 8.19
CA PHE A 81 -5.51 -29.99 7.75
C PHE A 81 -4.52 -30.69 8.67
N GLU A 82 -5.00 -31.32 9.75
CA GLU A 82 -4.16 -32.10 10.66
C GLU A 82 -3.95 -33.50 10.06
N PRO A 83 -2.70 -33.89 9.73
CA PRO A 83 -2.42 -35.14 9.02
C PRO A 83 -2.74 -36.40 9.84
N SER A 84 -3.03 -36.27 11.13
CA SER A 84 -3.48 -37.35 12.02
C SER A 84 -5.00 -37.62 11.97
N ASN A 85 -5.76 -36.81 11.22
CA ASN A 85 -7.22 -36.89 11.18
C ASN A 85 -7.77 -37.52 9.88
N THR A 86 -6.92 -38.23 9.14
CA THR A 86 -7.35 -39.07 8.02
C THR A 86 -7.79 -40.44 8.53
N PRO A 87 -8.90 -41.02 8.04
CA PRO A 87 -9.37 -42.34 8.46
C PRO A 87 -8.57 -43.51 7.83
N PHE A 88 -7.34 -43.26 7.38
CA PHE A 88 -6.41 -44.25 6.83
C PHE A 88 -5.08 -44.19 7.59
#